data_AF-A0A9D2TGH3-F1
#
_entry.id   AF-A0A9D2TGH3-F1
#
_cell.length_a   1.000
_cell.length_b   1.000
_cell.length_c   1.000
_cell.angle_alpha   90.00
_cell.angle_beta   90.00
_cell.angle_gamma   90.00
#
_symmetry.space_group_name_H-M   'P 1'
#
loop_
_entity.id
_entity.type
_entity.pdbx_description
1 polymer ?
#
loop_
_entity_poly.entity_id
_entity_poly.type
_entity_poly.pdbx_seq_one_letter_code
_entity_poly.pdbx_strand_id
1 'polypeptide(L)'
;MTLSTDHLEADVLRSADGSTLQVRAADPAHLAPFEGEARAEGDRHLLIGPLSSANAAALREAFEVLRPRPIGATRTSVGTGDRLGLATAGQARAFREQGAGLAPVLAQQSIREMDRLGREALSVLDEATFGCLEEGWDGGYGADCDHIKTTEGIDRGLAAGFVTFTLDPGDHVVDVTGGITEAQLAEVPWDALGDDLDALRARYVGTVLDLGTRQIEITREAIDTAAVKYGAAVAETVRLHRHLRSSARHEVEAEIAVDETAWLTTFVEHHYMAGELARLGVDWFSFAPRYVDGFEKGLDFLGDEDELRENLTAHHAISRLHGGYKISLHSGSDKFSIYPLAVEATQGHVHLKTSGTSYLCALEVLARHDPELLALIWDISRAAYARSRASYQVSAHEDRTPVTLDGVDLAALIAAPDSRQILHVGYGDSLTATDADGTLIGDRLRTVLEAHHAEYTEVLAAHIGRHLAPFAAAAQERTVAEGIGVA
;
A
#
# COMPACT_ATOMS: atom_id res chain seq x y z
N MET A 1 -16.77 -15.71 -11.01
CA MET A 1 -16.83 -16.94 -10.18
C MET A 1 -17.74 -16.58 -9.02
N THR A 2 -18.62 -17.45 -8.56
CA THR A 2 -19.68 -17.03 -7.62
C THR A 2 -19.28 -17.28 -6.17
N LEU A 3 -19.36 -16.26 -5.31
CA LEU A 3 -19.28 -16.46 -3.86
C LEU A 3 -20.62 -16.97 -3.33
N SER A 4 -20.57 -17.92 -2.40
CA SER A 4 -21.77 -18.50 -1.82
C SER A 4 -21.69 -18.61 -0.29
N THR A 5 -22.85 -18.50 0.34
CA THR A 5 -23.14 -18.88 1.73
C THR A 5 -24.27 -19.91 1.73
N ASP A 6 -24.70 -20.35 2.91
CA ASP A 6 -25.87 -21.23 3.05
C ASP A 6 -27.17 -20.60 2.52
N HIS A 7 -27.21 -19.28 2.32
CA HIS A 7 -28.42 -18.54 1.99
C HIS A 7 -28.34 -17.75 0.68
N LEU A 8 -27.13 -17.34 0.28
CA LEU A 8 -26.92 -16.39 -0.80
C LEU A 8 -25.81 -16.86 -1.74
N GLU A 9 -26.00 -16.59 -3.02
CA GLU A 9 -24.95 -16.61 -4.04
C GLU A 9 -24.85 -15.20 -4.62
N ALA A 10 -23.64 -14.68 -4.77
CA ALA A 10 -23.43 -13.37 -5.36
C ALA A 10 -22.29 -13.39 -6.39
N ASP A 11 -22.44 -12.59 -7.44
CA ASP A 11 -21.45 -12.40 -8.49
C ASP A 11 -21.56 -10.98 -9.08
N VAL A 12 -20.48 -10.49 -9.69
CA VAL A 12 -20.47 -9.25 -10.46
C VAL A 12 -20.40 -9.60 -11.94
N LEU A 13 -21.37 -9.11 -12.72
CA LEU A 13 -21.30 -9.18 -14.16
C LEU A 13 -20.82 -7.85 -14.74
N ARG A 14 -19.62 -7.87 -15.30
CA ARG A 14 -19.02 -6.78 -16.08
C ARG A 14 -19.46 -6.91 -17.55
N SER A 15 -19.90 -5.81 -18.15
CA SER A 15 -20.19 -5.73 -19.59
C SER A 15 -19.88 -4.34 -20.12
N ALA A 16 -19.74 -4.22 -21.44
CA ALA A 16 -19.54 -2.92 -22.10
C ALA A 16 -20.69 -1.94 -21.88
N ASP A 17 -21.90 -2.45 -21.63
CA ASP A 17 -23.11 -1.64 -21.37
C ASP A 17 -23.29 -1.29 -19.89
N GLY A 18 -22.37 -1.71 -19.02
CA GLY A 18 -22.38 -1.46 -17.59
C GLY A 18 -22.14 -2.72 -16.75
N SER A 19 -21.82 -2.48 -15.47
CA SER A 19 -21.56 -3.52 -14.49
C SER A 19 -22.76 -3.69 -13.55
N THR A 20 -23.12 -4.94 -13.24
CA THR A 20 -24.27 -5.25 -12.36
C THR A 20 -23.90 -6.25 -11.28
N LEU A 21 -24.48 -6.08 -10.10
CA LEU A 21 -24.48 -7.09 -9.04
C LEU A 21 -25.61 -8.08 -9.32
N GLN A 22 -25.32 -9.37 -9.18
CA GLN A 22 -26.32 -10.43 -9.13
C GLN A 22 -26.30 -11.10 -7.76
N VAL A 23 -27.46 -11.19 -7.12
CA VAL A 23 -27.63 -11.91 -5.85
C VAL A 23 -28.76 -12.92 -5.98
N ARG A 24 -28.49 -14.19 -5.66
CA ARG A 24 -29.45 -15.28 -5.70
C ARG A 24 -29.72 -15.83 -4.31
N ALA A 25 -31.00 -16.03 -3.98
CA ALA A 25 -31.43 -16.60 -2.71
C ALA A 25 -32.58 -17.60 -2.93
N ALA A 26 -32.69 -18.61 -2.07
CA ALA A 26 -33.89 -19.46 -2.07
C ALA A 26 -35.10 -18.70 -1.51
N ASP A 27 -34.94 -18.09 -0.32
CA ASP A 27 -35.94 -17.23 0.31
C ASP A 27 -35.69 -15.76 -0.08
N PRO A 28 -36.68 -15.06 -0.68
CA PRO A 28 -36.54 -13.66 -1.10
C PRO A 28 -36.26 -12.69 0.06
N ALA A 29 -36.55 -13.07 1.31
CA ALA A 29 -36.23 -12.25 2.48
C ALA A 29 -34.72 -11.94 2.58
N HIS A 30 -33.84 -12.84 2.12
CA HIS A 30 -32.39 -12.60 2.13
C HIS A 30 -31.95 -11.57 1.08
N LEU A 31 -32.79 -11.22 0.11
CA LEU A 31 -32.50 -10.19 -0.89
C LEU A 31 -32.88 -8.77 -0.41
N ALA A 32 -33.66 -8.66 0.67
CA ALA A 32 -34.16 -7.38 1.17
C ALA A 32 -33.08 -6.32 1.51
N PRO A 33 -31.88 -6.69 1.98
CA PRO A 33 -30.81 -5.70 2.23
C PRO A 33 -30.19 -5.09 0.97
N PHE A 34 -30.43 -5.67 -0.22
CA PHE A 34 -29.80 -5.25 -1.47
C PHE A 34 -30.72 -4.33 -2.29
N GLU A 35 -30.12 -3.33 -2.92
CA GLU A 35 -30.75 -2.46 -3.90
C GLU A 35 -30.76 -3.14 -5.26
N GLY A 36 -31.93 -3.22 -5.91
CA GLY A 36 -32.05 -3.77 -7.26
C GLY A 36 -33.46 -4.26 -7.58
N GLU A 37 -33.58 -4.89 -8.74
CA GLU A 37 -34.81 -5.52 -9.20
C GLU A 37 -34.77 -7.03 -8.94
N ALA A 38 -35.65 -7.50 -8.06
CA ALA A 38 -35.80 -8.92 -7.76
C ALA A 38 -36.84 -9.58 -8.67
N ARG A 39 -36.54 -10.79 -9.14
CA ARG A 39 -37.44 -11.64 -9.93
C ARG A 39 -37.32 -13.10 -9.54
N ALA A 40 -38.38 -13.88 -9.77
CA ALA A 40 -38.32 -15.33 -9.62
C ALA A 40 -37.41 -15.94 -10.71
N GLU A 41 -36.56 -16.87 -10.32
CA GLU A 41 -35.64 -17.63 -11.19
C GLU A 41 -35.72 -19.12 -10.79
N GLY A 42 -36.66 -19.85 -11.39
CA GLY A 42 -36.92 -21.24 -11.02
C GLY A 42 -37.51 -21.37 -9.62
N ASP A 43 -36.84 -22.13 -8.76
CA ASP A 43 -37.13 -22.31 -7.33
C ASP A 43 -36.42 -21.27 -6.43
N ARG A 44 -35.67 -20.35 -7.03
CA ARG A 44 -34.92 -19.28 -6.37
C ARG A 44 -35.41 -17.91 -6.79
N HIS A 45 -34.79 -16.88 -6.22
CA HIS A 45 -34.99 -15.48 -6.52
C HIS A 45 -33.65 -14.88 -6.92
N LEU A 46 -33.65 -14.08 -7.98
CA LEU A 46 -32.50 -13.32 -8.47
C LEU A 46 -32.78 -11.84 -8.31
N LEU A 47 -31.88 -11.12 -7.66
CA LEU A 47 -31.79 -9.67 -7.66
C LEU A 47 -30.68 -9.23 -8.61
N ILE A 48 -31.00 -8.27 -9.50
CA ILE A 48 -30.03 -7.56 -10.33
C ILE A 48 -30.00 -6.11 -9.86
N GLY A 49 -28.82 -5.63 -9.45
CA GLY A 49 -28.66 -4.31 -8.82
C GLY A 49 -27.40 -3.57 -9.28
N PRO A 50 -27.27 -2.30 -8.91
CA PRO A 50 -26.05 -1.51 -9.19
C PRO A 50 -24.89 -1.94 -8.28
N LEU A 51 -23.66 -1.59 -8.68
CA LEU A 51 -22.49 -1.64 -7.81
C LEU A 51 -22.46 -0.39 -6.89
N SER A 52 -23.45 -0.27 -6.00
CA SER A 52 -23.59 0.86 -5.08
C SER A 52 -22.92 0.61 -3.72
N SER A 53 -22.61 1.67 -2.96
CA SER A 53 -22.08 1.54 -1.59
C SER A 53 -23.03 0.80 -0.65
N ALA A 54 -24.35 0.93 -0.84
CA ALA A 54 -25.32 0.17 -0.06
C ALA A 54 -25.22 -1.33 -0.35
N ASN A 55 -25.10 -1.71 -1.62
CA ASN A 55 -24.89 -3.10 -2.02
C ASN A 55 -23.53 -3.65 -1.58
N ALA A 56 -22.45 -2.85 -1.64
CA ALA A 56 -21.15 -3.24 -1.12
C ALA A 56 -21.19 -3.48 0.40
N ALA A 57 -21.87 -2.62 1.16
CA ALA A 57 -22.08 -2.81 2.59
C ALA A 57 -22.92 -4.08 2.89
N ALA A 58 -24.01 -4.31 2.14
CA ALA A 58 -24.82 -5.52 2.28
C ALA A 58 -24.03 -6.80 1.96
N LEU A 59 -23.14 -6.76 0.95
CA LEU A 59 -22.22 -7.85 0.63
C LEU A 59 -21.24 -8.13 1.77
N ARG A 60 -20.60 -7.09 2.33
CA ARG A 60 -19.71 -7.26 3.49
C ARG A 60 -20.46 -7.82 4.70
N GLU A 61 -21.72 -7.43 4.91
CA GLU A 61 -22.53 -8.03 5.97
C GLU A 61 -22.85 -9.51 5.69
N ALA A 62 -23.21 -9.86 4.47
CA ALA A 62 -23.61 -11.22 4.10
C ALA A 62 -22.44 -12.21 3.97
N PHE A 63 -21.27 -11.75 3.53
CA PHE A 63 -20.09 -12.58 3.26
C PHE A 63 -18.92 -12.14 4.14
N GLU A 64 -18.63 -12.89 5.20
CA GLU A 64 -17.55 -12.56 6.15
C GLU A 64 -16.19 -12.39 5.47
N VAL A 65 -15.91 -13.19 4.44
CA VAL A 65 -14.66 -13.11 3.64
C VAL A 65 -14.47 -11.79 2.90
N LEU A 66 -15.55 -11.02 2.71
CA LEU A 66 -15.51 -9.69 2.10
C LEU A 66 -15.29 -8.58 3.14
N ARG A 67 -15.30 -8.88 4.44
CA ARG A 67 -14.97 -7.90 5.48
C ARG A 67 -13.45 -7.77 5.60
N PRO A 68 -12.87 -6.56 5.49
CA PRO A 68 -11.46 -6.37 5.76
C PRO A 68 -11.11 -6.83 7.18
N ARG A 69 -9.93 -7.40 7.35
CA ARG A 69 -9.39 -7.84 8.64
C ARG A 69 -7.94 -7.40 8.83
N PRO A 70 -7.50 -7.14 10.06
CA PRO A 70 -6.08 -6.93 10.35
C PRO A 70 -5.20 -8.06 9.81
N ILE A 71 -4.00 -7.71 9.37
CA ILE A 71 -3.05 -8.62 8.72
C ILE A 71 -2.12 -9.27 9.75
N GLY A 72 -1.75 -8.54 10.81
CA GLY A 72 -0.83 -8.98 11.84
C GLY A 72 0.64 -9.03 11.42
N ALA A 73 1.52 -9.29 12.39
CA ALA A 73 2.99 -9.20 12.21
C ALA A 73 3.67 -10.50 11.73
N THR A 74 2.96 -11.63 11.72
CA THR A 74 3.59 -12.97 11.54
C THR A 74 3.64 -13.43 10.09
N ARG A 75 2.68 -13.04 9.25
CA ARG A 75 2.64 -13.40 7.84
C ARG A 75 3.22 -12.30 6.99
N THR A 76 4.02 -12.69 5.99
CA THR A 76 4.40 -11.80 4.89
C THR A 76 3.13 -11.24 4.25
N SER A 77 3.08 -9.93 4.09
CA SER A 77 1.92 -9.26 3.51
C SER A 77 2.29 -8.40 2.33
N VAL A 78 1.41 -8.36 1.33
CA VAL A 78 1.60 -7.54 0.15
C VAL A 78 0.38 -6.69 -0.06
N GLY A 79 0.59 -5.38 -0.11
CA GLY A 79 -0.44 -4.40 -0.44
C GLY A 79 -0.42 -4.00 -1.90
N THR A 80 -1.60 -4.02 -2.49
CA THR A 80 -1.82 -3.78 -3.91
C THR A 80 -2.77 -2.62 -4.08
N GLY A 81 -2.22 -1.41 -4.05
CA GLY A 81 -3.01 -0.20 -4.17
C GLY A 81 -3.65 -0.04 -5.54
N ASP A 82 -4.83 0.57 -5.55
CA ASP A 82 -5.61 0.79 -6.76
C ASP A 82 -6.09 2.24 -6.84
N ARG A 83 -5.57 2.96 -7.82
CA ARG A 83 -5.91 4.37 -8.08
C ARG A 83 -7.17 4.53 -8.93
N LEU A 84 -7.62 3.46 -9.60
CA LEU A 84 -8.67 3.49 -10.63
C LEU A 84 -9.98 2.82 -10.17
N GLY A 85 -9.93 1.93 -9.17
CA GLY A 85 -11.09 1.22 -8.64
C GLY A 85 -11.52 -0.01 -9.43
N LEU A 86 -10.64 -0.52 -10.29
CA LEU A 86 -10.88 -1.66 -11.18
C LEU A 86 -9.83 -2.76 -11.07
N ALA A 87 -8.77 -2.59 -10.28
CA ALA A 87 -7.62 -3.48 -10.27
C ALA A 87 -7.80 -4.70 -9.36
N THR A 88 -8.69 -4.63 -8.35
CA THR A 88 -8.79 -5.65 -7.30
C THR A 88 -9.10 -7.05 -7.84
N ALA A 89 -9.86 -7.20 -8.93
CA ALA A 89 -10.09 -8.50 -9.56
C ALA A 89 -8.75 -9.13 -10.02
N GLY A 90 -7.94 -8.39 -10.77
CA GLY A 90 -6.61 -8.88 -11.21
C GLY A 90 -5.67 -9.15 -10.04
N GLN A 91 -5.72 -8.33 -8.99
CA GLN A 91 -4.93 -8.52 -7.78
C GLN A 91 -5.34 -9.78 -7.01
N ALA A 92 -6.64 -9.99 -6.78
CA ALA A 92 -7.15 -11.19 -6.10
C ALA A 92 -6.81 -12.47 -6.88
N ARG A 93 -6.91 -12.42 -8.22
CA ARG A 93 -6.47 -13.52 -9.09
C ARG A 93 -4.97 -13.80 -8.93
N ALA A 94 -4.12 -12.77 -8.90
CA ALA A 94 -2.69 -12.94 -8.64
C ALA A 94 -2.41 -13.64 -7.31
N PHE A 95 -3.11 -13.26 -6.24
CA PHE A 95 -2.95 -13.90 -4.93
C PHE A 95 -3.40 -15.36 -4.93
N ARG A 96 -4.48 -15.69 -5.64
CA ARG A 96 -4.94 -17.07 -5.78
C ARG A 96 -3.92 -17.93 -6.51
N GLU A 97 -3.33 -17.42 -7.58
CA GLU A 97 -2.44 -18.18 -8.46
C GLU A 97 -1.00 -18.24 -7.96
N GLN A 98 -0.50 -17.16 -7.35
CA GLN A 98 0.93 -16.97 -7.03
C GLN A 98 1.19 -16.47 -5.60
N GLY A 99 0.15 -16.22 -4.80
CA GLY A 99 0.25 -15.61 -3.47
C GLY A 99 0.02 -16.56 -2.30
N ALA A 100 0.14 -17.87 -2.51
CA ALA A 100 -0.08 -18.85 -1.45
C ALA A 100 0.77 -18.56 -0.20
N GLY A 101 0.15 -18.55 0.98
CA GLY A 101 0.80 -18.24 2.26
C GLY A 101 0.93 -16.74 2.56
N LEU A 102 0.72 -15.85 1.59
CA LEU A 102 0.77 -14.40 1.79
C LEU A 102 -0.54 -13.84 2.33
N ALA A 103 -0.46 -12.74 3.08
CA ALA A 103 -1.63 -11.99 3.54
C ALA A 103 -1.87 -10.78 2.60
N PRO A 104 -2.98 -10.76 1.85
CA PRO A 104 -3.23 -9.70 0.88
C PRO A 104 -3.82 -8.47 1.54
N VAL A 105 -3.36 -7.28 1.14
CA VAL A 105 -4.02 -6.00 1.40
C VAL A 105 -4.54 -5.47 0.06
N LEU A 106 -5.81 -5.77 -0.23
CA LEU A 106 -6.44 -5.51 -1.53
C LEU A 106 -7.12 -4.14 -1.64
N ALA A 107 -7.35 -3.48 -0.50
CA ALA A 107 -7.80 -2.10 -0.45
C ALA A 107 -6.67 -1.26 0.16
N GLN A 108 -5.88 -0.58 -0.66
CA GLN A 108 -4.81 0.28 -0.18
C GLN A 108 -4.77 1.55 -1.01
N GLN A 109 -4.80 2.70 -0.35
CA GLN A 109 -4.56 3.98 -1.00
C GLN A 109 -4.18 5.03 0.05
N SER A 110 -3.27 5.94 -0.31
CA SER A 110 -2.95 7.05 0.58
C SER A 110 -4.02 8.13 0.55
N ILE A 111 -4.23 8.84 1.65
CA ILE A 111 -5.16 9.99 1.66
C ILE A 111 -4.74 11.05 0.64
N ARG A 112 -3.44 11.27 0.47
CA ARG A 112 -2.90 12.16 -0.58
C ARG A 112 -3.34 11.74 -1.98
N GLU A 113 -3.36 10.44 -2.28
CA GLU A 113 -3.86 9.93 -3.56
C GLU A 113 -5.37 10.06 -3.68
N MET A 114 -6.12 9.77 -2.60
CA MET A 114 -7.58 9.95 -2.57
C MET A 114 -7.96 11.41 -2.86
N ASP A 115 -7.39 12.35 -2.12
CA ASP A 115 -7.67 13.79 -2.26
C ASP A 115 -7.24 14.30 -3.64
N ARG A 116 -6.09 13.84 -4.15
CA ARG A 116 -5.62 14.22 -5.49
C ARG A 116 -6.56 13.73 -6.60
N LEU A 117 -7.14 12.55 -6.45
CA LEU A 117 -8.03 11.95 -7.45
C LEU A 117 -9.52 12.27 -7.20
N GLY A 118 -9.84 13.02 -6.13
CA GLY A 118 -11.23 13.27 -5.73
C GLY A 118 -11.99 11.99 -5.36
N ARG A 119 -11.30 10.99 -4.81
CA ARG A 119 -11.88 9.71 -4.40
C ARG A 119 -12.19 9.70 -2.91
N GLU A 120 -13.30 9.05 -2.56
CA GLU A 120 -13.70 8.87 -1.17
C GLU A 120 -13.11 7.59 -0.58
N ALA A 121 -12.75 7.61 0.70
CA ALA A 121 -12.19 6.44 1.39
C ALA A 121 -13.11 5.20 1.30
N LEU A 122 -14.44 5.42 1.37
CA LEU A 122 -15.42 4.34 1.24
C LEU A 122 -15.42 3.70 -0.16
N SER A 123 -15.16 4.48 -1.23
CA SER A 123 -15.15 3.95 -2.59
C SER A 123 -14.02 2.92 -2.78
N VAL A 124 -12.86 3.16 -2.16
CA VAL A 124 -11.73 2.22 -2.18
C VAL A 124 -12.11 0.86 -1.61
N LEU A 125 -12.87 0.83 -0.51
CA LEU A 125 -13.34 -0.42 0.10
C LEU A 125 -14.45 -1.09 -0.72
N ASP A 126 -15.37 -0.30 -1.26
CA ASP A 126 -16.47 -0.81 -2.09
C ASP A 126 -15.96 -1.44 -3.37
N GLU A 127 -15.05 -0.77 -4.07
CA GLU A 127 -14.41 -1.27 -5.29
C GLU A 127 -13.60 -2.55 -5.02
N ALA A 128 -12.87 -2.61 -3.90
CA ALA A 128 -12.18 -3.83 -3.49
C ALA A 128 -13.16 -4.98 -3.18
N THR A 129 -14.30 -4.67 -2.55
CA THR A 129 -15.37 -5.64 -2.26
C THR A 129 -15.91 -6.25 -3.55
N PHE A 130 -16.22 -5.42 -4.54
CA PHE A 130 -16.72 -5.88 -5.83
C PHE A 130 -15.67 -6.66 -6.63
N GLY A 131 -14.41 -6.23 -6.63
CA GLY A 131 -13.33 -6.96 -7.28
C GLY A 131 -13.06 -8.33 -6.64
N CYS A 132 -13.15 -8.44 -5.30
CA CYS A 132 -13.09 -9.72 -4.61
C CYS A 132 -14.27 -10.61 -4.98
N LEU A 133 -15.48 -10.06 -5.01
CA LEU A 133 -16.69 -10.80 -5.37
C LEU A 133 -16.62 -11.35 -6.80
N GLU A 134 -16.21 -10.52 -7.76
CA GLU A 134 -16.08 -10.89 -9.18
C GLU A 134 -15.20 -12.12 -9.41
N GLU A 135 -14.07 -12.19 -8.71
CA GLU A 135 -13.16 -13.32 -8.77
C GLU A 135 -13.59 -14.49 -7.90
N GLY A 136 -14.63 -14.38 -7.07
CA GLY A 136 -14.97 -15.40 -6.10
C GLY A 136 -13.92 -15.53 -4.99
N TRP A 137 -13.32 -14.43 -4.55
CA TRP A 137 -12.25 -14.43 -3.55
C TRP A 137 -12.77 -14.72 -2.14
N ASP A 138 -12.27 -15.80 -1.53
CA ASP A 138 -12.62 -16.27 -0.19
C ASP A 138 -11.44 -16.24 0.81
N GLY A 139 -10.25 -15.81 0.37
CA GLY A 139 -9.04 -15.82 1.20
C GLY A 139 -8.96 -14.72 2.26
N GLY A 140 -9.97 -13.86 2.38
CA GLY A 140 -9.98 -12.63 3.18
C GLY A 140 -8.90 -11.63 2.75
N TYR A 141 -8.96 -10.40 3.25
CA TYR A 141 -7.98 -9.36 2.89
C TYR A 141 -7.91 -8.26 3.95
N GLY A 142 -6.81 -7.50 3.95
CA GLY A 142 -6.68 -6.27 4.75
C GLY A 142 -7.02 -5.03 3.94
N ALA A 143 -7.32 -3.96 4.65
CA ALA A 143 -7.55 -2.64 4.07
C ALA A 143 -6.70 -1.59 4.78
N ASP A 144 -5.78 -0.96 4.05
CA ASP A 144 -4.81 0.00 4.55
C ASP A 144 -5.08 1.44 4.09
N CYS A 145 -5.33 2.29 5.07
CA CYS A 145 -5.43 3.74 4.91
C CYS A 145 -4.00 4.29 5.02
N ASP A 146 -3.38 4.51 3.87
CA ASP A 146 -1.93 4.66 3.77
C ASP A 146 -1.48 6.13 4.00
N HIS A 147 -0.24 6.32 4.45
CA HIS A 147 0.42 7.63 4.69
C HIS A 147 -0.47 8.69 5.39
N ILE A 148 -0.98 8.36 6.58
CA ILE A 148 -1.82 9.21 7.42
C ILE A 148 -0.98 10.15 8.28
N LYS A 149 -1.22 11.46 8.12
CA LYS A 149 -0.54 12.51 8.88
C LYS A 149 -1.43 13.26 9.86
N THR A 150 -2.75 13.03 9.81
CA THR A 150 -3.73 13.81 10.58
C THR A 150 -4.78 12.92 11.23
N THR A 151 -5.36 13.39 12.33
CA THR A 151 -6.48 12.71 12.99
C THR A 151 -7.74 12.71 12.15
N GLU A 152 -7.96 13.77 11.37
CA GLU A 152 -9.05 13.82 10.38
C GLU A 152 -8.92 12.70 9.34
N GLY A 153 -7.69 12.42 8.88
CA GLY A 153 -7.43 11.32 7.98
C GLY A 153 -7.77 9.96 8.61
N ILE A 154 -7.39 9.77 9.88
CA ILE A 154 -7.79 8.58 10.65
C ILE A 154 -9.31 8.46 10.74
N ASP A 155 -10.01 9.55 11.03
CA ASP A 155 -11.47 9.54 11.16
C ASP A 155 -12.17 9.20 9.84
N ARG A 156 -11.67 9.70 8.71
CA ARG A 156 -12.15 9.32 7.36
C ARG A 156 -11.95 7.83 7.09
N GLY A 157 -10.77 7.28 7.39
CA GLY A 157 -10.47 5.86 7.21
C GLY A 157 -11.32 4.97 8.11
N LEU A 158 -11.47 5.33 9.38
CA LEU A 158 -12.31 4.61 10.34
C LEU A 158 -13.79 4.61 9.93
N ALA A 159 -14.30 5.75 9.46
CA ALA A 159 -15.68 5.88 8.99
C ALA A 159 -15.97 5.01 7.76
N ALA A 160 -14.99 4.84 6.87
CA ALA A 160 -15.10 3.96 5.71
C ALA A 160 -15.03 2.47 6.10
N GLY A 161 -14.26 2.12 7.14
CA GLY A 161 -14.07 0.74 7.61
C GLY A 161 -12.67 0.16 7.32
N PHE A 162 -11.66 1.02 7.14
CA PHE A 162 -10.25 0.58 7.08
C PHE A 162 -9.83 -0.08 8.41
N VAL A 163 -8.96 -1.08 8.31
CA VAL A 163 -8.49 -1.89 9.46
C VAL A 163 -7.01 -1.72 9.72
N THR A 164 -6.25 -1.21 8.74
CA THR A 164 -4.84 -0.90 8.84
C THR A 164 -4.64 0.59 8.59
N PHE A 165 -3.79 1.23 9.39
CA PHE A 165 -3.47 2.65 9.28
C PHE A 165 -1.96 2.86 9.30
N THR A 166 -1.39 3.35 8.21
CA THR A 166 0.02 3.72 8.15
C THR A 166 0.19 5.15 8.64
N LEU A 167 0.71 5.29 9.85
CA LEU A 167 0.98 6.58 10.48
C LEU A 167 2.32 7.12 9.99
N ASP A 168 2.28 8.30 9.39
CA ASP A 168 3.43 8.97 8.78
C ASP A 168 3.75 10.26 9.55
N PRO A 169 4.64 10.21 10.56
CA PRO A 169 5.13 11.39 11.25
C PRO A 169 6.29 12.09 10.51
N GLY A 170 6.55 11.77 9.24
CA GLY A 170 7.73 12.19 8.50
C GLY A 170 7.96 13.70 8.46
N ASP A 171 6.88 14.50 8.49
CA ASP A 171 6.96 15.97 8.53
C ASP A 171 7.58 16.52 9.83
N HIS A 172 7.68 15.68 10.86
CA HIS A 172 8.29 16.00 12.15
C HIS A 172 9.73 15.49 12.30
N VAL A 173 10.32 14.94 11.23
CA VAL A 173 11.71 14.49 11.24
C VAL A 173 12.65 15.66 10.98
N VAL A 174 13.57 15.91 11.91
CA VAL A 174 14.47 17.06 11.89
C VAL A 174 15.75 16.74 11.12
N ASP A 175 16.23 17.69 10.31
CA ASP A 175 17.54 17.57 9.65
C ASP A 175 18.68 17.70 10.67
N VAL A 176 19.52 16.67 10.72
CA VAL A 176 20.68 16.55 11.61
C VAL A 176 21.99 16.33 10.84
N THR A 177 22.00 16.53 9.52
CA THR A 177 23.19 16.26 8.68
C THR A 177 24.38 17.15 8.99
N GLY A 178 24.14 18.35 9.51
CA GLY A 178 25.18 19.25 10.01
C GLY A 178 25.66 18.93 11.43
N GLY A 179 25.21 17.82 12.03
CA GLY A 179 25.28 17.57 13.46
C GLY A 179 24.15 18.28 14.21
N ILE A 180 24.06 18.02 15.51
CA ILE A 180 23.05 18.62 16.39
C ILE A 180 23.60 19.80 17.18
N THR A 181 22.72 20.74 17.52
CA THR A 181 23.02 21.87 18.41
C THR A 181 22.36 21.68 19.78
N GLU A 182 22.88 22.36 20.80
CA GLU A 182 22.24 22.39 22.13
C GLU A 182 20.82 22.96 22.08
N ALA A 183 20.55 23.90 21.16
CA ALA A 183 19.23 24.47 20.94
C ALA A 183 18.24 23.40 20.44
N GLN A 184 18.63 22.62 19.42
CA GLN A 184 17.78 21.52 18.92
C GLN A 184 17.51 20.46 19.99
N LEU A 185 18.50 20.15 20.83
CA LEU A 185 18.32 19.19 21.93
C LEU A 185 17.36 19.73 23.01
N ALA A 186 17.36 21.04 23.24
CA ALA A 186 16.42 21.71 24.14
C ALA A 186 14.99 21.80 23.55
N GLU A 187 14.85 21.77 22.22
CA GLU A 187 13.55 21.78 21.51
C GLU A 187 12.89 20.40 21.39
N VAL A 188 13.61 19.31 21.74
CA VAL A 188 13.00 17.97 21.83
C VAL A 188 11.80 18.03 22.79
N PRO A 189 10.62 17.50 22.41
CA PRO A 189 9.39 17.67 23.18
C PRO A 189 9.31 16.70 24.38
N TRP A 190 10.23 16.85 25.33
CA TRP A 190 10.39 16.01 26.53
C TRP A 190 9.08 15.82 27.32
N ASP A 191 8.27 16.87 27.46
CA ASP A 191 6.97 16.80 28.13
C ASP A 191 5.99 15.84 27.40
N ALA A 192 5.93 15.90 26.07
CA ALA A 192 5.07 15.01 25.27
C ALA A 192 5.59 13.57 25.27
N LEU A 193 6.91 13.41 25.35
CA LEU A 193 7.58 12.13 25.50
C LEU A 193 7.52 11.60 26.95
N GLY A 194 7.05 12.39 27.92
CA GLY A 194 7.02 12.01 29.33
C GLY A 194 8.38 11.50 29.83
N ASP A 195 9.44 12.21 29.51
CA ASP A 195 10.83 11.82 29.75
C ASP A 195 11.74 13.05 29.84
N ASP A 196 13.03 12.86 30.11
CA ASP A 196 14.05 13.90 30.01
C ASP A 196 15.36 13.38 29.41
N LEU A 197 16.27 14.31 29.08
CA LEU A 197 17.54 13.99 28.43
C LEU A 197 18.45 13.09 29.30
N ASP A 198 18.46 13.28 30.62
CA ASP A 198 19.32 12.51 31.51
C ASP A 198 18.80 11.08 31.66
N ALA A 199 17.48 10.92 31.79
CA ALA A 199 16.80 9.64 31.79
C ALA A 199 16.96 8.89 30.46
N LEU A 200 16.83 9.59 29.32
CA LEU A 200 17.10 9.02 28.00
C LEU A 200 18.54 8.48 27.94
N ARG A 201 19.52 9.32 28.27
CA ARG A 201 20.93 8.93 28.24
C ARG A 201 21.21 7.76 29.17
N ALA A 202 20.62 7.75 30.37
CA ALA A 202 20.77 6.65 31.32
C ALA A 202 20.20 5.33 30.81
N ARG A 203 19.17 5.35 29.96
CA ARG A 203 18.60 4.14 29.35
C ARG A 203 19.46 3.55 28.24
N TYR A 204 20.07 4.38 27.40
CA TYR A 204 20.72 3.91 26.17
C TYR A 204 22.25 3.98 26.18
N VAL A 205 22.86 5.01 26.78
CA VAL A 205 24.31 5.26 26.62
C VAL A 205 25.13 4.15 27.28
N GLY A 206 26.09 3.60 26.52
CA GLY A 206 26.96 2.51 26.95
C GLY A 206 26.32 1.12 26.87
N THR A 207 25.05 1.03 26.46
CA THR A 207 24.44 -0.25 26.09
C THR A 207 24.94 -0.70 24.72
N VAL A 208 24.81 -1.99 24.42
CA VAL A 208 25.21 -2.58 23.14
C VAL A 208 23.95 -3.02 22.39
N LEU A 209 23.73 -2.44 21.21
CA LEU A 209 22.77 -2.93 20.24
C LEU A 209 23.39 -4.09 19.46
N ASP A 210 22.93 -5.30 19.75
CA ASP A 210 23.38 -6.52 19.08
C ASP A 210 22.46 -6.87 17.91
N LEU A 211 23.01 -6.78 16.69
CA LEU A 211 22.33 -7.07 15.43
C LEU A 211 22.69 -8.48 14.90
N GLY A 212 23.40 -9.28 15.70
CA GLY A 212 23.92 -10.60 15.34
C GLY A 212 25.20 -10.53 14.51
N THR A 213 25.16 -9.86 13.35
CA THR A 213 26.35 -9.67 12.47
C THR A 213 27.23 -8.52 12.92
N ARG A 214 26.69 -7.59 13.71
CA ARG A 214 27.36 -6.38 14.19
C ARG A 214 26.87 -6.05 15.59
N GLN A 215 27.77 -5.52 16.40
CA GLN A 215 27.44 -4.90 17.68
C GLN A 215 27.75 -3.40 17.61
N ILE A 216 26.84 -2.58 18.15
CA ILE A 216 26.97 -1.12 18.17
C ILE A 216 26.86 -0.65 19.61
N GLU A 217 27.95 -0.13 20.16
CA GLU A 217 27.88 0.59 21.44
C GLU A 217 27.14 1.91 21.22
N ILE A 218 26.05 2.12 21.96
CA ILE A 218 25.25 3.32 21.84
C ILE A 218 25.97 4.47 22.55
N THR A 219 26.48 5.41 21.77
CA THR A 219 27.16 6.60 22.29
C THR A 219 26.15 7.68 22.67
N ARG A 220 26.60 8.62 23.50
CA ARG A 220 25.84 9.84 23.80
C ARG A 220 25.46 10.61 22.53
N GLU A 221 26.41 10.80 21.63
CA GLU A 221 26.19 11.53 20.38
C GLU A 221 25.10 10.87 19.52
N ALA A 222 25.13 9.54 19.38
CA ALA A 222 24.15 8.83 18.57
C ALA A 222 22.74 8.92 19.15
N ILE A 223 22.57 8.79 20.47
CA ILE A 223 21.23 8.86 21.08
C ILE A 223 20.69 10.28 21.14
N ASP A 224 21.54 11.28 21.41
CA ASP A 224 21.14 12.68 21.38
C ASP A 224 20.70 13.07 19.95
N THR A 225 21.42 12.58 18.94
CA THR A 225 21.06 12.80 17.52
C THR A 225 19.74 12.14 17.16
N ALA A 226 19.51 10.90 17.60
CA ALA A 226 18.23 10.21 17.38
C ALA A 226 17.06 10.95 18.04
N ALA A 227 17.25 11.46 19.26
CA ALA A 227 16.25 12.24 19.97
C ALA A 227 15.92 13.57 19.28
N VAL A 228 16.92 14.29 18.78
CA VAL A 228 16.70 15.51 17.99
C VAL A 228 15.97 15.18 16.69
N LYS A 229 16.43 14.16 15.96
CA LYS A 229 15.88 13.80 14.65
C LYS A 229 14.43 13.31 14.74
N TYR A 230 14.10 12.47 15.72
CA TYR A 230 12.82 11.76 15.78
C TYR A 230 11.96 12.05 17.01
N GLY A 231 12.41 12.83 18.00
CA GLY A 231 11.64 13.07 19.21
C GLY A 231 10.25 13.68 18.93
N ALA A 232 10.18 14.64 18.00
CA ALA A 232 8.90 15.19 17.54
C ALA A 232 8.06 14.17 16.75
N ALA A 233 8.70 13.34 15.91
CA ALA A 233 8.03 12.29 15.16
C ALA A 233 7.43 11.19 16.07
N VAL A 234 8.14 10.79 17.13
CA VAL A 234 7.64 9.86 18.15
C VAL A 234 6.45 10.46 18.89
N ALA A 235 6.55 11.73 19.32
CA ALA A 235 5.44 12.41 20.00
C ALA A 235 4.19 12.49 19.10
N GLU A 236 4.36 12.81 17.81
CA GLU A 236 3.25 12.86 16.85
C GLU A 236 2.65 11.47 16.59
N THR A 237 3.48 10.45 16.42
CA THR A 237 3.01 9.07 16.26
C THR A 237 2.16 8.63 17.44
N VAL A 238 2.59 8.94 18.67
CA VAL A 238 1.84 8.64 19.89
C VAL A 238 0.50 9.37 19.91
N ARG A 239 0.45 10.63 19.46
CA ARG A 239 -0.78 11.42 19.36
C ARG A 239 -1.76 10.78 18.37
N LEU A 240 -1.31 10.47 17.16
CA LEU A 240 -2.10 9.83 16.11
C LEU A 240 -2.58 8.44 16.54
N HIS A 241 -1.69 7.63 17.12
CA HIS A 241 -2.01 6.29 17.61
C HIS A 241 -3.06 6.32 18.73
N ARG A 242 -2.92 7.22 19.71
CA ARG A 242 -3.91 7.38 20.78
C ARG A 242 -5.28 7.77 20.21
N HIS A 243 -5.30 8.68 19.23
CA HIS A 243 -6.54 9.05 18.53
C HIS A 243 -7.16 7.82 17.85
N LEU A 244 -6.39 7.10 17.02
CA LEU A 244 -6.82 5.87 16.34
C LEU A 244 -7.45 4.87 17.31
N ARG A 245 -6.74 4.54 18.40
CA ARG A 245 -7.22 3.58 19.40
C ARG A 245 -8.47 4.05 20.13
N SER A 246 -8.61 5.35 20.39
CA SER A 246 -9.78 5.90 21.07
C SER A 246 -11.02 6.04 20.17
N SER A 247 -10.79 6.27 18.87
CA SER A 247 -11.85 6.52 17.88
C SER A 247 -12.37 5.24 17.24
N ALA A 248 -11.54 4.19 17.13
CA ALA A 248 -11.92 2.94 16.49
C ALA A 248 -13.16 2.29 17.15
N ARG A 249 -14.00 1.67 16.31
CA ARG A 249 -15.20 0.91 16.71
C ARG A 249 -15.11 -0.57 16.34
N HIS A 250 -14.00 -0.95 15.71
CA HIS A 250 -13.65 -2.28 15.25
C HIS A 250 -12.15 -2.49 15.47
N GLU A 251 -11.68 -3.72 15.27
CA GLU A 251 -10.26 -4.04 15.41
C GLU A 251 -9.45 -3.33 14.32
N VAL A 252 -8.36 -2.68 14.75
CA VAL A 252 -7.45 -1.95 13.87
C VAL A 252 -6.00 -2.22 14.26
N GLU A 253 -5.11 -2.09 13.30
CA GLU A 253 -3.65 -2.15 13.49
C GLU A 253 -2.97 -0.94 12.86
N ALA A 254 -1.77 -0.61 13.36
CA ALA A 254 -0.98 0.51 12.86
C ALA A 254 0.34 0.03 12.26
N GLU A 255 0.72 0.65 11.16
CA GLU A 255 2.09 0.70 10.66
C GLU A 255 2.68 2.07 10.99
N ILE A 256 4.00 2.14 11.19
CA ILE A 256 4.71 3.41 11.37
C ILE A 256 5.67 3.58 10.19
N ALA A 257 5.62 4.72 9.51
CA ALA A 257 6.40 4.96 8.29
C ALA A 257 7.16 6.28 8.33
N VAL A 258 8.46 6.24 8.03
CA VAL A 258 9.36 7.40 7.88
C VAL A 258 10.20 7.30 6.60
N ASP A 259 9.73 6.52 5.62
CA ASP A 259 10.40 6.18 4.37
C ASP A 259 10.50 7.36 3.37
N GLU A 260 9.56 8.32 3.44
CA GLU A 260 9.56 9.54 2.63
C GLU A 260 10.47 10.66 3.20
N THR A 261 11.29 10.37 4.22
CA THR A 261 12.24 11.35 4.79
C THR A 261 13.51 11.50 3.94
N ALA A 262 14.17 12.66 4.04
CA ALA A 262 15.34 12.97 3.22
C ALA A 262 16.59 12.13 3.57
N TRP A 263 16.66 11.59 4.78
CA TRP A 263 17.89 11.01 5.33
C TRP A 263 17.65 9.61 5.86
N LEU A 264 18.60 8.71 5.56
CA LEU A 264 18.59 7.32 6.02
C LEU A 264 18.25 7.18 7.50
N THR A 265 17.44 6.19 7.83
CA THR A 265 17.20 5.82 9.22
C THR A 265 18.35 4.95 9.71
N THR A 266 19.18 5.48 10.61
CA THR A 266 20.28 4.68 11.17
C THR A 266 19.77 3.58 12.10
N PHE A 267 20.61 2.59 12.41
CA PHE A 267 20.24 1.50 13.31
C PHE A 267 19.97 1.97 14.74
N VAL A 268 20.72 2.96 15.23
CA VAL A 268 20.47 3.57 16.55
C VAL A 268 19.16 4.37 16.52
N GLU A 269 18.86 5.07 15.42
CA GLU A 269 17.61 5.80 15.26
C GLU A 269 16.38 4.90 15.23
N HIS A 270 16.44 3.78 14.49
CA HIS A 270 15.37 2.77 14.52
C HIS A 270 15.23 2.19 15.93
N HIS A 271 16.33 1.82 16.59
CA HIS A 271 16.29 1.29 17.96
C HIS A 271 15.68 2.30 18.96
N TYR A 272 16.02 3.59 18.83
CA TYR A 272 15.44 4.69 19.60
C TYR A 272 13.93 4.80 19.36
N MET A 273 13.48 4.90 18.10
CA MET A 273 12.06 5.02 17.79
C MET A 273 11.26 3.85 18.35
N ALA A 274 11.69 2.61 18.07
CA ALA A 274 10.99 1.42 18.53
C ALA A 274 10.95 1.35 20.08
N GLY A 275 12.07 1.65 20.75
CA GLY A 275 12.12 1.66 22.22
C GLY A 275 11.21 2.72 22.84
N GLU A 276 11.23 3.94 22.31
CA GLU A 276 10.43 5.05 22.85
C GLU A 276 8.94 4.91 22.52
N LEU A 277 8.58 4.42 21.33
CA LEU A 277 7.20 4.11 20.98
C LEU A 277 6.63 3.01 21.88
N ALA A 278 7.38 1.93 22.11
CA ALA A 278 6.98 0.87 23.03
C ALA A 278 6.83 1.38 24.47
N ARG A 279 7.78 2.21 24.96
CA ARG A 279 7.71 2.85 26.28
C ARG A 279 6.45 3.70 26.44
N LEU A 280 6.02 4.35 25.36
CA LEU A 280 4.83 5.22 25.32
C LEU A 280 3.51 4.47 25.04
N GLY A 281 3.56 3.14 24.94
CA GLY A 281 2.40 2.27 24.79
C GLY A 281 1.81 2.26 23.38
N VAL A 282 2.62 2.52 22.35
CA VAL A 282 2.23 2.33 20.95
C VAL A 282 2.42 0.86 20.60
N ASP A 283 1.46 0.28 19.88
CA ASP A 283 1.56 -1.05 19.30
C ASP A 283 1.39 -0.97 17.78
N TRP A 284 2.28 -1.65 17.05
CA TRP A 284 2.35 -1.63 15.59
C TRP A 284 2.75 -3.00 15.04
N PHE A 285 2.34 -3.31 13.81
CA PHE A 285 2.62 -4.60 13.18
C PHE A 285 3.74 -4.53 12.13
N SER A 286 4.06 -3.34 11.62
CA SER A 286 5.15 -3.10 10.68
C SER A 286 5.76 -1.70 10.83
N PHE A 287 7.00 -1.56 10.35
CA PHE A 287 7.75 -0.31 10.33
C PHE A 287 8.43 -0.10 8.97
N ALA A 288 8.27 1.08 8.38
CA ALA A 288 8.92 1.49 7.13
C ALA A 288 10.02 2.53 7.41
N PRO A 289 11.30 2.13 7.57
CA PRO A 289 12.42 3.07 7.65
C PRO A 289 12.71 3.74 6.31
N ARG A 290 13.49 4.82 6.34
CA ARG A 290 14.19 5.32 5.16
C ARG A 290 15.41 4.42 4.88
N TYR A 291 15.26 3.54 3.88
CA TYR A 291 16.33 2.67 3.37
C TYR A 291 17.40 3.44 2.61
N VAL A 292 18.49 2.73 2.31
CA VAL A 292 19.48 3.12 1.30
C VAL A 292 18.80 3.54 -0.01
N ASP A 293 19.39 4.50 -0.72
CA ASP A 293 18.83 4.99 -1.97
C ASP A 293 18.78 3.90 -3.05
N GLY A 294 17.91 4.10 -4.05
CA GLY A 294 17.72 3.14 -5.15
C GLY A 294 16.27 2.69 -5.36
N PHE A 295 15.35 3.08 -4.47
CA PHE A 295 13.91 2.77 -4.56
C PHE A 295 13.13 3.76 -5.43
N GLU A 296 13.57 3.96 -6.67
CA GLU A 296 12.88 4.88 -7.57
C GLU A 296 11.52 4.35 -8.02
N LYS A 297 10.53 5.25 -8.17
CA LYS A 297 9.18 4.86 -8.61
C LYS A 297 9.22 4.33 -10.05
N GLY A 298 8.52 3.22 -10.30
CA GLY A 298 8.35 2.64 -11.64
C GLY A 298 9.56 1.91 -12.22
N LEU A 299 10.68 1.79 -11.50
CA LEU A 299 11.89 1.09 -11.94
C LEU A 299 12.24 -0.08 -11.01
N ASP A 300 13.17 -0.93 -11.47
CA ASP A 300 13.86 -1.87 -10.58
C ASP A 300 14.82 -1.12 -9.63
N PHE A 301 15.36 -1.83 -8.64
CA PHE A 301 16.31 -1.24 -7.70
C PHE A 301 17.62 -0.82 -8.40
N LEU A 302 18.06 0.42 -8.15
CA LEU A 302 19.26 0.99 -8.79
C LEU A 302 20.46 1.16 -7.83
N GLY A 303 20.32 0.74 -6.57
CA GLY A 303 21.34 0.89 -5.55
C GLY A 303 22.28 -0.32 -5.43
N ASP A 304 23.08 -0.33 -4.37
CA ASP A 304 23.95 -1.45 -4.01
C ASP A 304 23.14 -2.54 -3.28
N GLU A 305 23.04 -3.73 -3.87
CA GLU A 305 22.29 -4.84 -3.31
C GLU A 305 22.91 -5.37 -2.01
N ASP A 306 24.25 -5.35 -1.88
CA ASP A 306 24.92 -5.81 -0.67
C ASP A 306 24.66 -4.84 0.48
N GLU A 307 24.71 -3.53 0.21
CA GLU A 307 24.35 -2.50 1.19
C GLU A 307 22.89 -2.63 1.63
N LEU A 308 21.97 -2.87 0.68
CA LEU A 308 20.56 -3.12 1.00
C LEU A 308 20.37 -4.37 1.86
N ARG A 309 21.10 -5.46 1.57
CA ARG A 309 21.02 -6.71 2.34
C ARG A 309 21.45 -6.49 3.79
N GLU A 310 22.57 -5.80 4.00
CA GLU A 310 23.05 -5.46 5.34
C GLU A 310 22.05 -4.57 6.07
N ASN A 311 21.50 -3.57 5.38
CA ASN A 311 20.52 -2.64 5.94
C ASN A 311 19.22 -3.35 6.37
N LEU A 312 18.64 -4.20 5.51
CA LEU A 312 17.43 -4.97 5.82
C LEU A 312 17.67 -5.98 6.95
N THR A 313 18.80 -6.68 6.94
CA THR A 313 19.16 -7.65 7.97
C THR A 313 19.27 -6.98 9.34
N ALA A 314 19.93 -5.82 9.40
CA ALA A 314 20.08 -5.05 10.63
C ALA A 314 18.73 -4.51 11.14
N HIS A 315 17.90 -3.94 10.26
CA HIS A 315 16.57 -3.46 10.65
C HIS A 315 15.66 -4.59 11.13
N HIS A 316 15.70 -5.77 10.50
CA HIS A 316 14.98 -6.94 10.97
C HIS A 316 15.47 -7.42 12.34
N ALA A 317 16.79 -7.42 12.58
CA ALA A 317 17.34 -7.73 13.89
C ALA A 317 16.82 -6.78 14.98
N ILE A 318 16.74 -5.48 14.69
CA ILE A 318 16.15 -4.48 15.60
C ILE A 318 14.67 -4.78 15.86
N SER A 319 13.90 -5.10 14.81
CA SER A 319 12.50 -5.50 14.95
C SER A 319 12.35 -6.65 15.95
N ARG A 320 13.17 -7.70 15.84
CA ARG A 320 13.12 -8.86 16.74
C ARG A 320 13.40 -8.50 18.19
N LEU A 321 14.23 -7.49 18.46
CA LEU A 321 14.47 -6.98 19.81
C LEU A 321 13.25 -6.26 20.41
N HIS A 322 12.39 -5.70 19.55
CA HIS A 322 11.25 -4.87 19.91
C HIS A 322 9.89 -5.51 19.60
N GLY A 323 9.81 -6.84 19.68
CA GLY A 323 8.55 -7.58 19.57
C GLY A 323 8.28 -8.26 18.23
N GLY A 324 9.14 -8.08 17.22
CA GLY A 324 9.10 -8.84 15.98
C GLY A 324 8.06 -8.37 14.95
N TYR A 325 7.93 -7.05 14.76
CA TYR A 325 7.14 -6.45 13.68
C TYR A 325 7.77 -6.67 12.29
N LYS A 326 7.00 -6.46 11.22
CA LYS A 326 7.52 -6.60 9.86
C LYS A 326 8.32 -5.36 9.45
N ILE A 327 9.31 -5.58 8.59
CA ILE A 327 10.01 -4.51 7.87
C ILE A 327 9.24 -4.22 6.59
N SER A 328 8.80 -2.97 6.43
CA SER A 328 7.90 -2.58 5.33
C SER A 328 8.68 -1.93 4.18
N LEU A 329 8.50 -2.46 2.98
CA LEU A 329 9.08 -1.97 1.73
C LEU A 329 8.08 -1.07 1.01
N HIS A 330 8.16 0.22 1.30
CA HIS A 330 7.47 1.26 0.54
C HIS A 330 8.15 1.49 -0.80
N SER A 331 7.42 2.04 -1.77
CA SER A 331 7.89 2.17 -3.17
C SER A 331 8.34 0.82 -3.76
N GLY A 332 7.80 -0.27 -3.24
CA GLY A 332 8.30 -1.62 -3.47
C GLY A 332 7.91 -2.21 -4.82
N SER A 333 7.02 -1.58 -5.59
CA SER A 333 6.67 -2.08 -6.92
C SER A 333 7.85 -2.09 -7.89
N ASP A 334 7.87 -3.11 -8.75
CA ASP A 334 8.84 -3.36 -9.82
C ASP A 334 10.29 -3.59 -9.37
N LYS A 335 10.55 -3.77 -8.07
CA LYS A 335 11.87 -4.05 -7.49
C LYS A 335 12.26 -5.53 -7.59
N PHE A 336 12.07 -6.12 -8.77
CA PHE A 336 12.15 -7.56 -8.98
C PHE A 336 13.48 -8.17 -8.59
N SER A 337 14.61 -7.47 -8.80
CA SER A 337 15.93 -8.01 -8.48
C SER A 337 16.12 -8.24 -6.97
N ILE A 338 15.50 -7.42 -6.12
CA ILE A 338 15.74 -7.43 -4.67
C ILE A 338 14.69 -8.19 -3.85
N TYR A 339 13.62 -8.72 -4.46
CA TYR A 339 12.61 -9.46 -3.67
C TYR A 339 13.17 -10.72 -2.98
N PRO A 340 13.95 -11.61 -3.65
CA PRO A 340 14.54 -12.76 -2.97
C PRO A 340 15.46 -12.34 -1.81
N LEU A 341 16.25 -11.29 -2.03
CA LEU A 341 17.14 -10.71 -1.04
C LEU A 341 16.36 -10.15 0.17
N ALA A 342 15.29 -9.41 -0.07
CA ALA A 342 14.47 -8.84 1.00
C ALA A 342 13.80 -9.93 1.84
N VAL A 343 13.31 -10.99 1.19
CA VAL A 343 12.75 -12.15 1.86
C VAL A 343 13.80 -12.85 2.74
N GLU A 344 15.00 -13.08 2.21
CA GLU A 344 16.10 -13.69 2.96
C GLU A 344 16.50 -12.83 4.17
N ALA A 345 16.80 -11.55 3.93
CA ALA A 345 17.29 -10.62 4.95
C ALA A 345 16.29 -10.39 6.09
N THR A 346 14.99 -10.41 5.79
CA THR A 346 13.92 -10.26 6.78
C THR A 346 13.40 -11.59 7.32
N GLN A 347 13.95 -12.72 6.86
CA GLN A 347 13.42 -14.07 7.14
C GLN A 347 11.92 -14.17 6.85
N GLY A 348 11.49 -13.41 5.83
CA GLY A 348 10.13 -13.19 5.38
C GLY A 348 9.21 -12.44 6.35
N HIS A 349 9.71 -11.71 7.33
CA HIS A 349 8.94 -10.72 8.11
C HIS A 349 8.91 -9.38 7.36
N VAL A 350 8.23 -9.38 6.22
CA VAL A 350 8.21 -8.25 5.29
C VAL A 350 6.78 -7.86 4.93
N HIS A 351 6.54 -6.56 4.83
CA HIS A 351 5.34 -6.01 4.20
C HIS A 351 5.74 -5.30 2.91
N LEU A 352 5.28 -5.75 1.75
CA LEU A 352 5.54 -5.07 0.48
C LEU A 352 4.38 -4.15 0.13
N LYS A 353 4.64 -2.88 -0.23
CA LYS A 353 3.60 -1.98 -0.74
C LYS A 353 3.80 -1.66 -2.22
N THR A 354 2.76 -1.92 -2.99
CA THR A 354 2.63 -1.54 -4.41
C THR A 354 1.41 -0.65 -4.60
N SER A 355 1.39 0.20 -5.63
CA SER A 355 0.22 1.03 -5.97
C SER A 355 0.29 1.46 -7.43
N GLY A 356 1.22 2.35 -7.76
CA GLY A 356 1.29 2.96 -9.09
C GLY A 356 1.52 2.00 -10.27
N THR A 357 2.06 0.79 -10.02
CA THR A 357 2.20 -0.21 -11.09
C THR A 357 0.86 -0.72 -11.63
N SER A 358 -0.20 -0.77 -10.81
CA SER A 358 -1.54 -1.14 -11.30
C SER A 358 -2.10 -0.12 -12.30
N TYR A 359 -1.76 1.16 -12.14
CA TYR A 359 -2.06 2.20 -13.12
C TYR A 359 -1.23 2.01 -14.41
N LEU A 360 0.05 1.63 -14.31
CA LEU A 360 0.87 1.38 -15.50
C LEU A 360 0.36 0.17 -16.30
N CYS A 361 -0.11 -0.90 -15.64
CA CYS A 361 -0.80 -2.00 -16.31
C CYS A 361 -2.07 -1.54 -17.05
N ALA A 362 -2.79 -0.55 -16.51
CA ALA A 362 -3.96 0.01 -17.18
C ALA A 362 -3.58 0.74 -18.47
N LEU A 363 -2.44 1.44 -18.47
CA LEU A 363 -1.92 2.10 -19.66
C LEU A 363 -1.49 1.09 -20.75
N GLU A 364 -1.04 -0.11 -20.37
CA GLU A 364 -0.72 -1.17 -21.35
C GLU A 364 -1.97 -1.64 -22.11
N VAL A 365 -3.11 -1.74 -21.42
CA VAL A 365 -4.40 -2.05 -22.04
C VAL A 365 -4.85 -0.87 -22.90
N LEU A 366 -4.75 0.35 -22.37
CA LEU A 366 -5.10 1.56 -23.09
C LEU A 366 -4.32 1.71 -24.41
N ALA A 367 -3.03 1.39 -24.41
CA ALA A 367 -2.17 1.44 -25.59
C ALA A 367 -2.72 0.62 -26.78
N ARG A 368 -3.48 -0.45 -26.51
CA ARG A 368 -4.03 -1.34 -27.54
C ARG A 368 -5.41 -0.90 -28.03
N HIS A 369 -6.20 -0.23 -27.19
CA HIS A 369 -7.61 0.05 -27.45
C HIS A 369 -7.95 1.52 -27.69
N ASP A 370 -7.21 2.44 -27.08
CA ASP A 370 -7.35 3.89 -27.30
C ASP A 370 -5.96 4.59 -27.25
N PRO A 371 -5.16 4.44 -28.32
CA PRO A 371 -3.84 5.04 -28.40
C PRO A 371 -3.87 6.58 -28.41
N GLU A 372 -4.98 7.19 -28.84
CA GLU A 372 -5.16 8.64 -28.83
C GLU A 372 -5.30 9.16 -27.40
N LEU A 373 -6.07 8.47 -26.56
CA LEU A 373 -6.16 8.79 -25.13
C LEU A 373 -4.82 8.56 -24.42
N LEU A 374 -4.06 7.53 -24.78
CA LEU A 374 -2.71 7.35 -24.24
C LEU A 374 -1.79 8.50 -24.63
N ALA A 375 -1.85 8.98 -25.87
CA ALA A 375 -1.08 10.15 -26.31
C ALA A 375 -1.43 11.41 -25.51
N LEU A 376 -2.72 11.63 -25.23
CA LEU A 376 -3.14 12.73 -24.38
C LEU A 376 -2.60 12.61 -22.94
N ILE A 377 -2.67 11.41 -22.36
CA ILE A 377 -2.09 11.13 -21.03
C ILE A 377 -0.59 11.35 -21.02
N TRP A 378 0.11 10.93 -22.08
CA TRP A 378 1.55 11.13 -22.24
C TRP A 378 1.91 12.62 -22.27
N ASP A 379 1.24 13.40 -23.11
CA ASP A 379 1.51 14.83 -23.25
C ASP A 379 1.34 15.58 -21.92
N ILE A 380 0.27 15.26 -21.17
CA ILE A 380 0.02 15.85 -19.85
C ILE A 380 1.08 15.39 -18.85
N SER A 381 1.38 14.09 -18.80
CA SER A 381 2.36 13.53 -17.86
C SER A 381 3.76 14.10 -18.09
N ARG A 382 4.18 14.19 -19.36
CA ARG A 382 5.47 14.75 -19.76
C ARG A 382 5.55 16.23 -19.42
N ALA A 383 4.53 17.03 -19.73
CA ALA A 383 4.49 18.44 -19.38
C ALA A 383 4.48 18.69 -17.86
N ALA A 384 3.85 17.81 -17.08
CA ALA A 384 3.80 17.91 -15.63
C ALA A 384 5.08 17.44 -14.93
N TYR A 385 5.89 16.59 -15.57
CA TYR A 385 7.00 15.88 -14.94
C TYR A 385 7.97 16.78 -14.18
N ALA A 386 8.37 17.92 -14.75
CA ALA A 386 9.30 18.85 -14.10
C ALA A 386 8.81 19.35 -12.73
N ARG A 387 7.48 19.49 -12.56
CA ARG A 387 6.84 19.80 -11.27
C ARG A 387 6.67 18.54 -10.43
N SER A 388 6.14 17.46 -11.02
CA SER A 388 5.75 16.25 -10.27
C SER A 388 6.96 15.54 -9.66
N ARG A 389 8.15 15.59 -10.28
CA ARG A 389 9.38 15.00 -9.73
C ARG A 389 9.83 15.60 -8.40
N ALA A 390 9.33 16.78 -8.00
CA ALA A 390 9.66 17.36 -6.70
C ALA A 390 9.04 16.58 -5.51
N SER A 391 8.02 15.76 -5.77
CA SER A 391 7.32 14.97 -4.74
C SER A 391 7.61 13.48 -4.82
N TYR A 392 8.53 13.04 -5.69
CA TYR A 392 8.85 11.64 -5.91
C TYR A 392 10.35 11.43 -6.12
N GLN A 393 10.88 10.30 -5.62
CA GLN A 393 12.22 9.85 -5.95
C GLN A 393 12.21 9.20 -7.35
N VAL A 394 12.62 9.98 -8.37
CA VAL A 394 12.68 9.60 -9.79
C VAL A 394 13.88 10.29 -10.46
N SER A 395 14.43 9.68 -11.51
CA SER A 395 15.61 10.16 -12.23
C SER A 395 15.41 10.32 -13.75
N ALA A 396 14.17 10.17 -14.24
CA ALA A 396 13.88 10.19 -15.67
C ALA A 396 14.35 11.47 -16.37
N HIS A 397 14.84 11.26 -17.59
CA HIS A 397 15.40 12.24 -18.50
C HIS A 397 14.43 12.52 -19.65
N GLU A 398 13.76 13.68 -19.64
CA GLU A 398 12.78 14.07 -20.66
C GLU A 398 13.35 14.11 -22.09
N ASP A 399 14.64 14.40 -22.23
CA ASP A 399 15.37 14.43 -23.50
C ASP A 399 15.61 13.03 -24.11
N ARG A 400 15.44 11.96 -23.33
CA ARG A 400 15.49 10.56 -23.78
C ARG A 400 14.11 10.01 -24.15
N THR A 401 13.08 10.82 -24.07
CA THR A 401 11.70 10.41 -24.32
C THR A 401 11.11 11.10 -25.55
N PRO A 402 10.19 10.45 -26.28
CA PRO A 402 9.58 11.06 -27.45
C PRO A 402 8.75 12.29 -27.07
N VAL A 403 8.88 13.35 -27.86
CA VAL A 403 8.03 14.54 -27.74
C VAL A 403 6.65 14.28 -28.32
N THR A 404 6.55 13.45 -29.36
CA THR A 404 5.32 13.04 -30.04
C THR A 404 5.28 11.52 -30.18
N LEU A 405 4.08 10.93 -30.13
CA LEU A 405 3.93 9.47 -30.23
C LEU A 405 3.72 8.93 -31.66
N ASP A 406 3.85 9.78 -32.69
CA ASP A 406 3.74 9.35 -34.09
C ASP A 406 4.74 8.25 -34.44
N GLY A 407 4.23 7.06 -34.76
CA GLY A 407 5.04 5.89 -35.11
C GLY A 407 5.82 5.28 -33.93
N VAL A 408 5.55 5.70 -32.70
CA VAL A 408 6.14 5.13 -31.48
C VAL A 408 5.44 3.83 -31.13
N ASP A 409 6.22 2.80 -30.79
CA ASP A 409 5.69 1.60 -30.16
C ASP A 409 5.26 1.94 -28.72
N LEU A 410 3.95 2.01 -28.49
CA LEU A 410 3.36 2.42 -27.23
C LEU A 410 3.64 1.41 -26.09
N ALA A 411 3.76 0.12 -26.41
CA ALA A 411 4.13 -0.87 -25.41
C ALA A 411 5.59 -0.69 -24.98
N ALA A 412 6.49 -0.43 -25.95
CA ALA A 412 7.88 -0.10 -25.67
C ALA A 412 8.02 1.22 -24.89
N LEU A 413 7.18 2.22 -25.16
CA LEU A 413 7.12 3.48 -24.41
C LEU A 413 6.82 3.22 -22.93
N ILE A 414 5.76 2.47 -22.62
CA ILE A 414 5.35 2.21 -21.22
C ILE A 414 6.39 1.38 -20.47
N ALA A 415 7.11 0.50 -21.17
CA ALA A 415 8.18 -0.32 -20.59
C ALA A 415 9.51 0.43 -20.42
N ALA A 416 9.76 1.49 -21.21
CA ALA A 416 11.02 2.22 -21.18
C ALA A 416 11.20 2.98 -19.85
N PRO A 417 12.37 2.91 -19.19
CA PRO A 417 12.59 3.46 -17.86
C PRO A 417 12.13 4.92 -17.69
N ASP A 418 12.65 5.83 -18.51
CA ASP A 418 12.34 7.26 -18.39
C ASP A 418 10.85 7.54 -18.58
N SER A 419 10.24 6.91 -19.59
CA SER A 419 8.82 7.11 -19.93
C SER A 419 7.90 6.50 -18.87
N ARG A 420 8.27 5.35 -18.32
CA ARG A 420 7.56 4.67 -17.24
C ARG A 420 7.50 5.54 -15.98
N GLN A 421 8.60 6.18 -15.59
CA GLN A 421 8.60 7.09 -14.43
C GLN A 421 7.72 8.32 -14.69
N ILE A 422 7.84 8.94 -15.87
CA ILE A 422 7.03 10.11 -16.26
C ILE A 422 5.54 9.79 -16.16
N LEU A 423 5.10 8.67 -16.75
CA LEU A 423 3.72 8.20 -16.66
C LEU A 423 3.33 7.90 -15.20
N HIS A 424 4.19 7.22 -14.45
CA HIS A 424 3.92 6.82 -13.06
C HIS A 424 3.62 8.02 -12.15
N VAL A 425 4.40 9.11 -12.26
CA VAL A 425 4.23 10.30 -11.42
C VAL A 425 3.22 11.30 -12.00
N GLY A 426 2.96 11.23 -13.31
CA GLY A 426 2.00 12.08 -14.01
C GLY A 426 0.53 11.69 -13.81
N TYR A 427 0.25 10.53 -13.20
CA TYR A 427 -1.12 10.00 -13.03
C TYR A 427 -2.13 11.01 -12.47
N GLY A 428 -1.72 11.85 -11.51
CA GLY A 428 -2.62 12.81 -10.88
C GLY A 428 -3.02 13.91 -11.84
N ASP A 429 -2.05 14.53 -12.49
CA ASP A 429 -2.27 15.57 -13.48
C ASP A 429 -3.06 15.02 -14.68
N SER A 430 -2.75 13.81 -15.16
CA SER A 430 -3.44 13.21 -16.30
C SER A 430 -4.87 12.81 -15.98
N LEU A 431 -5.14 12.13 -14.85
CA LEU A 431 -6.47 11.60 -14.54
C LEU A 431 -7.49 12.68 -14.13
N THR A 432 -7.00 13.80 -13.58
CA THR A 432 -7.85 14.94 -13.18
C THR A 432 -8.03 15.99 -14.28
N ALA A 433 -7.28 15.89 -15.38
CA ALA A 433 -7.44 16.76 -16.53
C ALA A 433 -8.71 16.40 -17.32
N THR A 434 -9.23 17.37 -18.06
CA THR A 434 -10.35 17.19 -18.97
C THR A 434 -9.88 17.23 -20.41
N ASP A 435 -10.54 16.48 -21.28
CA ASP A 435 -10.37 16.61 -22.72
C ASP A 435 -11.08 17.86 -23.29
N ALA A 436 -11.05 17.99 -24.62
CA ALA A 436 -11.63 19.15 -25.31
C ALA A 436 -13.15 19.30 -25.11
N ASP A 437 -13.86 18.20 -24.82
CA ASP A 437 -15.30 18.18 -24.59
C ASP A 437 -15.65 18.38 -23.10
N GLY A 438 -14.64 18.54 -22.24
CA GLY A 438 -14.81 18.71 -20.79
C GLY A 438 -14.98 17.40 -20.03
N THR A 439 -14.76 16.24 -20.67
CA THR A 439 -14.83 14.93 -20.01
C THR A 439 -13.53 14.68 -19.26
N LEU A 440 -13.60 14.20 -18.02
CA LEU A 440 -12.41 13.80 -17.27
C LEU A 440 -11.69 12.66 -17.99
N ILE A 441 -10.38 12.80 -18.16
CA ILE A 441 -9.52 11.77 -18.77
C ILE A 441 -9.58 10.48 -17.94
N GLY A 442 -9.65 10.59 -16.61
CA GLY A 442 -9.83 9.44 -15.73
C GLY A 442 -11.13 8.66 -16.01
N ASP A 443 -12.22 9.34 -16.33
CA ASP A 443 -13.50 8.69 -16.67
C ASP A 443 -13.44 7.99 -18.02
N ARG A 444 -12.76 8.60 -19.01
CA ARG A 444 -12.51 7.96 -20.31
C ARG A 444 -11.64 6.72 -20.18
N LEU A 445 -10.56 6.79 -19.41
CA LEU A 445 -9.70 5.64 -19.13
C LEU A 445 -10.53 4.53 -18.47
N ARG A 446 -11.31 4.85 -17.43
CA ARG A 446 -12.18 3.89 -16.76
C ARG A 446 -13.15 3.21 -17.73
N THR A 447 -13.76 3.98 -18.63
CA THR A 447 -14.68 3.44 -19.66
C THR A 447 -13.99 2.43 -20.57
N VAL A 448 -12.76 2.72 -21.04
CA VAL A 448 -11.98 1.77 -21.84
C VAL A 448 -11.65 0.52 -21.02
N LEU A 449 -11.22 0.67 -19.78
CA LEU A 449 -10.88 -0.46 -18.92
C LEU A 449 -12.11 -1.32 -18.60
N GLU A 450 -13.29 -0.74 -18.40
CA GLU A 450 -14.53 -1.51 -18.19
C GLU A 450 -14.91 -2.33 -19.43
N ALA A 451 -14.76 -1.77 -20.63
CA ALA A 451 -14.98 -2.48 -21.88
C ALA A 451 -13.97 -3.62 -22.11
N HIS A 452 -12.76 -3.47 -21.57
CA HIS A 452 -11.64 -4.42 -21.70
C HIS A 452 -11.22 -5.05 -20.36
N HIS A 453 -12.18 -5.20 -19.44
CA HIS A 453 -11.90 -5.51 -18.03
C HIS A 453 -11.24 -6.88 -17.83
N ALA A 454 -11.63 -7.88 -18.64
CA ALA A 454 -11.01 -9.20 -18.62
C ALA A 454 -9.51 -9.14 -18.98
N GLU A 455 -9.15 -8.35 -20.00
CA GLU A 455 -7.75 -8.15 -20.39
C GLU A 455 -6.98 -7.39 -19.32
N TYR A 456 -7.56 -6.35 -18.73
CA TYR A 456 -6.92 -5.63 -17.62
C TYR A 456 -6.67 -6.53 -16.42
N THR A 457 -7.65 -7.38 -16.08
CA THR A 457 -7.53 -8.39 -15.03
C THR A 457 -6.39 -9.37 -15.32
N GLU A 458 -6.25 -9.85 -16.55
CA GLU A 458 -5.16 -10.76 -16.95
C GLU A 458 -3.78 -10.09 -16.89
N VAL A 459 -3.65 -8.87 -17.43
CA VAL A 459 -2.40 -8.09 -17.38
C VAL A 459 -1.96 -7.86 -15.93
N LEU A 460 -2.90 -7.43 -15.07
CA LEU A 460 -2.64 -7.23 -13.65
C LEU A 460 -2.28 -8.53 -12.93
N ALA A 461 -3.03 -9.62 -13.17
CA ALA A 461 -2.78 -10.89 -12.51
C ALA A 461 -1.36 -11.40 -12.80
N ALA A 462 -0.94 -11.33 -14.06
CA ALA A 462 0.41 -11.70 -14.46
C ALA A 462 1.48 -10.77 -13.83
N HIS A 463 1.25 -9.46 -13.85
CA HIS A 463 2.21 -8.49 -13.37
C HIS A 463 2.38 -8.52 -11.83
N ILE A 464 1.28 -8.53 -11.08
CA ILE A 464 1.29 -8.67 -9.62
C ILE A 464 1.75 -10.08 -9.23
N GLY A 465 1.41 -11.12 -9.98
CA GLY A 465 1.89 -12.48 -9.73
C GLY A 465 3.43 -12.57 -9.70
N ARG A 466 4.13 -11.83 -10.56
CA ARG A 466 5.60 -11.70 -10.52
C ARG A 466 6.12 -11.05 -9.23
N HIS A 467 5.36 -10.14 -8.63
CA HIS A 467 5.69 -9.54 -7.35
C HIS A 467 5.50 -10.53 -6.21
N LEU A 468 4.44 -11.33 -6.25
CA LEU A 468 4.10 -12.26 -5.17
C LEU A 468 5.01 -13.49 -5.12
N ALA A 469 5.40 -14.02 -6.29
CA ALA A 469 6.05 -15.32 -6.39
C ALA A 469 7.30 -15.50 -5.49
N PRO A 470 8.25 -14.53 -5.39
CA PRO A 470 9.41 -14.69 -4.51
C PRO A 470 9.05 -14.78 -3.02
N PHE A 471 8.03 -14.03 -2.59
CA PHE A 471 7.57 -14.03 -1.20
C PHE A 471 6.77 -15.30 -0.87
N ALA A 472 5.93 -15.75 -1.80
CA ALA A 472 5.11 -16.95 -1.63
C ALA A 472 5.97 -18.21 -1.52
N ALA A 473 7.01 -18.34 -2.36
CA ALA A 473 7.96 -19.46 -2.29
C ALA A 473 8.56 -19.61 -0.88
N ALA A 474 9.02 -18.50 -0.27
CA ALA A 474 9.57 -18.54 1.08
C ALA A 474 8.54 -18.71 2.20
N ALA A 475 7.29 -18.28 1.99
CA ALA A 475 6.21 -18.56 2.93
C ALA A 475 5.89 -20.07 2.99
N GLN A 476 5.92 -20.74 1.84
CA GLN A 476 5.72 -22.19 1.74
C GLN A 476 6.87 -22.98 2.39
N GLU A 477 8.13 -22.57 2.16
CA GLU A 477 9.30 -23.20 2.79
C GLU A 477 9.25 -23.16 4.32
N ARG A 478 8.83 -22.03 4.91
CA ARG A 478 8.65 -21.88 6.37
C ARG A 478 7.56 -22.80 6.91
N THR A 479 6.43 -22.88 6.21
CA THR A 479 5.30 -23.74 6.57
C THR A 479 5.74 -25.23 6.63
N VAL A 480 6.54 -25.67 5.66
CA VAL A 480 7.12 -27.02 5.63
C VAL A 480 8.13 -27.23 6.76
N ALA A 481 9.00 -26.25 7.03
CA ALA A 481 10.01 -26.34 8.09
C ALA A 481 9.41 -26.39 9.50
N GLU A 482 8.27 -25.73 9.73
CA GLU A 482 7.57 -25.71 11.02
C GLU A 482 6.65 -26.93 11.23
N GLY A 483 6.53 -27.83 10.24
CA GLY A 483 5.70 -29.04 10.34
C GLY A 483 4.19 -28.75 10.35
N ILE A 484 3.79 -27.54 9.98
CA ILE A 484 2.39 -27.13 9.87
C ILE A 484 1.94 -27.53 8.46
N GLY A 485 1.46 -28.76 8.29
CA GLY A 485 0.92 -29.23 7.02
C GLY A 485 -0.20 -28.31 6.55
N VAL A 486 -0.13 -27.87 5.29
CA VAL A 486 -1.24 -27.17 4.61
C VAL A 486 -2.42 -28.16 4.57
N ALA A 487 -3.46 -27.88 5.37
CA ALA A 487 -4.74 -28.55 5.32
C ALA A 487 -5.72 -27.74 4.47
#